data_AF-A0A2V8MI15-F1
#
_entry.id   AF-A0A2V8MI15-F1
#
_cell.length_a   1.000
_cell.length_b   1.000
_cell.length_c   1.000
_cell.angle_alpha   90.00
_cell.angle_beta   90.00
_cell.angle_gamma   90.00
#
_symmetry.space_group_name_H-M   'P 1'
#
loop_
_entity.id
_entity.type
_entity.pdbx_description
1 polymer ?
#
loop_
_entity_poly.entity_id
_entity_poly.type
_entity_poly.pdbx_seq_one_letter_code
_entity_poly.pdbx_strand_id
1 'polypeptide(L)'
;MENAGIGNDPENERPVISGSGPQNITLPNTAALTATARDDGRPKPRRQRNADEGSGQSQGLSVRWIQYRGPGPVSFSPAGASPSDKSVTSSITAIFKVPGVYVLRAVASDGLLEAFHDVTVTVK
;
A
#
# COMPACT_ATOMS: atom_id res chain seq x y z
N MET A 1 22.34 11.30 28.51
CA MET A 1 21.29 11.84 27.63
C MET A 1 21.14 10.85 26.48
N GLU A 2 20.25 9.86 26.64
CA GLU A 2 20.03 8.80 25.66
C GLU A 2 19.13 9.34 24.55
N ASN A 3 19.68 9.42 23.34
CA ASN A 3 18.93 9.76 22.14
C ASN A 3 18.05 8.56 21.77
N ALA A 4 16.73 8.73 21.84
CA ALA A 4 15.74 7.77 21.39
C ALA A 4 15.89 7.53 19.87
N GLY A 5 16.62 6.48 19.51
CA GLY A 5 16.76 6.04 18.13
C GLY A 5 15.42 5.57 17.59
N ILE A 6 14.94 6.27 16.56
CA ILE A 6 13.84 5.82 15.70
C ILE A 6 14.16 4.39 15.24
N GLY A 7 13.25 3.45 15.47
CA GLY A 7 12.95 2.33 14.57
C GLY A 7 14.07 1.48 13.95
N ASN A 8 15.24 1.30 14.55
CA ASN A 8 16.27 0.45 13.93
C ASN A 8 16.07 -1.04 14.31
N ASP A 9 15.34 -1.79 13.48
CA ASP A 9 15.50 -3.25 13.40
C ASP A 9 16.49 -3.54 12.26
N PRO A 10 17.78 -3.77 12.55
CA PRO A 10 18.81 -3.91 11.51
C PRO A 10 18.67 -5.18 10.68
N GLU A 11 17.83 -6.12 11.11
CA GLU A 11 17.52 -7.36 10.40
C GLU A 11 16.25 -7.22 9.53
N ASN A 12 15.59 -6.06 9.55
CA ASN A 12 14.37 -5.81 8.78
C ASN A 12 14.67 -5.76 7.28
N GLU A 13 14.06 -6.65 6.52
CA GLU A 13 14.04 -6.55 5.07
C GLU A 13 12.89 -5.68 4.57
N ARG A 14 13.02 -5.13 3.36
CA ARG A 14 11.91 -4.38 2.75
C ARG A 14 10.81 -5.36 2.30
N PRO A 15 9.54 -4.94 2.31
CA PRO A 15 8.48 -5.72 1.71
C PRO A 15 8.74 -6.02 0.23
N VAL A 16 8.23 -7.16 -0.23
CA VAL A 16 8.14 -7.49 -1.65
C VAL A 16 6.68 -7.43 -2.06
N ILE A 17 6.38 -6.70 -3.13
CA ILE A 17 5.01 -6.52 -3.61
C ILE A 17 4.90 -6.89 -5.09
N SER A 18 3.82 -7.57 -5.45
CA SER A 18 3.41 -7.82 -6.83
C SER A 18 1.91 -7.62 -6.96
N GLY A 19 1.43 -7.34 -8.17
CA GLY A 19 0.01 -7.06 -8.36
C GLY A 19 -0.45 -7.17 -9.79
N SER A 20 -1.63 -6.61 -10.05
CA SER A 20 -2.24 -6.53 -11.38
C SER A 20 -1.28 -5.96 -12.42
N GLY A 21 -1.35 -6.48 -13.64
CA GLY A 21 -0.69 -5.88 -14.80
C GLY A 21 -1.47 -4.70 -15.39
N PRO A 22 -0.98 -4.11 -16.49
CA PRO A 22 -1.66 -3.01 -17.17
C PRO A 22 -3.10 -3.36 -17.58
N GLN A 23 -4.00 -2.38 -17.52
CA GLN A 23 -5.41 -2.56 -17.86
C GLN A 23 -5.90 -1.52 -18.88
N ASN A 24 -6.90 -1.91 -19.66
CA ASN A 24 -7.64 -1.01 -20.55
C ASN A 24 -9.11 -1.06 -20.14
N ILE A 25 -9.72 0.09 -19.90
CA ILE A 25 -11.15 0.21 -19.56
C ILE A 25 -11.80 1.27 -20.45
N THR A 26 -13.10 1.14 -20.67
CA THR A 26 -13.93 2.17 -21.32
C THR A 26 -14.95 2.67 -20.31
N LEU A 27 -15.10 3.98 -20.16
CA LEU A 27 -16.10 4.56 -19.27
C LEU A 27 -17.51 4.06 -19.65
N PRO A 28 -18.40 3.81 -18.67
CA PRO A 28 -18.25 4.08 -17.23
C PRO A 28 -17.65 2.91 -16.43
N ASN A 29 -17.00 1.93 -17.08
CA ASN A 29 -16.43 0.79 -16.37
C ASN A 29 -15.31 1.21 -15.41
N THR A 30 -15.11 0.41 -14.36
CA THR A 30 -14.08 0.59 -13.34
C THR A 30 -12.94 -0.43 -13.54
N ALA A 31 -11.77 -0.15 -12.97
CA ALA A 31 -10.68 -1.11 -12.92
C ALA A 31 -10.70 -1.89 -11.61
N ALA A 32 -10.55 -3.22 -11.68
CA ALA A 32 -10.34 -4.05 -10.50
C ALA A 32 -8.83 -4.28 -10.32
N LEU A 33 -8.27 -3.87 -9.19
CA LEU A 33 -6.84 -3.94 -8.92
C LEU A 33 -6.55 -4.82 -7.73
N THR A 34 -5.51 -5.64 -7.86
CA THR A 34 -5.01 -6.51 -6.82
C THR A 34 -3.53 -6.28 -6.59
N ALA A 35 -3.09 -6.34 -5.34
CA ALA A 35 -1.69 -6.35 -4.98
C ALA A 35 -1.47 -7.24 -3.74
N THR A 36 -0.48 -8.10 -3.80
CA THR A 36 -0.05 -8.97 -2.71
C THR A 36 1.34 -8.53 -2.28
N ALA A 37 1.47 -8.18 -1.00
CA ALA A 37 2.75 -7.92 -0.39
C ALA A 37 3.14 -9.07 0.54
N ARG A 38 4.44 -9.35 0.62
CA ARG A 38 5.07 -10.29 1.55
C ARG A 38 6.24 -9.62 2.24
N ASP A 39 6.48 -10.06 3.47
CA ASP A 39 7.50 -9.50 4.34
C ASP A 39 8.06 -10.58 5.28
N ASP A 40 9.19 -10.30 5.93
CA ASP A 40 9.83 -11.20 6.89
C ASP A 40 9.07 -11.25 8.24
N GLY A 41 8.12 -10.33 8.45
CA GLY A 41 7.35 -10.17 9.67
C GLY A 41 8.02 -9.27 10.70
N ARG A 42 8.89 -8.38 10.23
CA ARG A 42 9.54 -7.33 11.00
C ARG A 42 9.05 -5.95 10.52
N PRO A 43 9.24 -4.88 11.32
CA PRO A 43 9.60 -4.92 12.73
C PRO A 43 8.56 -5.71 13.53
N LYS A 44 9.02 -6.52 14.49
CA LYS A 44 8.07 -7.23 15.37
C LYS A 44 7.16 -6.22 16.04
N PRO A 45 5.85 -6.50 16.15
CA PRO A 45 4.93 -5.64 16.86
C PRO A 45 5.49 -5.33 18.25
N ARG A 46 5.89 -4.07 18.50
CA ARG A 46 6.27 -3.65 19.84
C ARG A 46 5.01 -3.73 20.68
N ARG A 47 4.97 -4.66 21.63
CA ARG A 47 3.93 -4.67 22.67
C ARG A 47 3.83 -3.24 23.20
N GLN A 48 2.69 -2.58 22.96
CA GLN A 48 2.45 -1.23 23.44
C GLN A 48 2.67 -1.24 24.95
N ARG A 49 3.82 -0.74 25.40
CA ARG A 49 4.02 -0.43 26.82
C ARG A 49 3.28 0.89 27.00
N ASN A 50 2.10 0.78 27.59
CA ASN A 50 1.21 1.88 27.99
C ASN A 50 0.35 2.40 26.82
N ALA A 51 -0.96 2.24 26.96
CA ALA A 51 -1.99 2.72 26.04
C ALA A 51 -2.21 4.24 26.09
N ASP A 52 -1.20 5.02 26.51
CA ASP A 52 -1.33 6.47 26.79
C ASP A 52 -0.45 7.36 25.88
N GLU A 53 0.34 6.77 24.96
CA GLU A 53 0.97 7.53 23.86
C GLU A 53 0.25 7.22 22.55
N GLY A 54 -0.60 8.17 22.14
CA GLY A 54 -1.53 8.11 21.00
C GLY A 54 -0.91 8.05 19.60
N SER A 55 0.18 7.32 19.40
CA SER A 55 0.69 6.98 18.06
C SER A 55 0.89 5.48 17.94
N GLY A 56 -0.21 4.73 18.02
CA GLY A 56 -0.25 3.33 17.59
C GLY A 56 0.00 3.26 16.09
N GLN A 57 1.26 3.35 15.66
CA GLN A 57 1.63 3.02 14.29
C GLN A 57 1.11 1.61 14.02
N SER A 58 0.36 1.41 12.95
CA SER A 58 -0.06 0.09 12.51
C SER A 58 1.17 -0.80 12.43
N GLN A 59 1.33 -1.69 13.40
CA GLN A 59 2.44 -2.63 13.45
C GLN A 59 2.05 -3.81 12.55
N GLY A 60 2.69 -3.90 11.40
CA GLY A 60 2.49 -4.98 10.44
C GLY A 60 2.45 -4.49 9.00
N LEU A 61 2.71 -5.43 8.09
CA LEU A 61 2.67 -5.25 6.65
C LEU A 61 1.29 -4.81 6.17
N SER A 62 1.22 -3.63 5.56
CA SER A 62 -0.01 -3.03 5.02
C SER A 62 0.16 -2.68 3.55
N VAL A 63 -0.95 -2.52 2.82
CA VAL A 63 -0.95 -2.06 1.42
C VAL A 63 -1.96 -0.94 1.24
N ARG A 64 -1.53 0.18 0.65
CA ARG A 64 -2.38 1.31 0.25
C ARG A 64 -2.25 1.62 -1.24
N TRP A 65 -3.30 2.16 -1.84
CA TRP A 65 -3.28 2.60 -3.24
C TRP A 65 -3.24 4.12 -3.34
N ILE A 66 -2.43 4.62 -4.28
CA ILE A 66 -2.39 6.04 -4.63
C ILE A 66 -2.45 6.22 -6.15
N GLN A 67 -2.99 7.35 -6.59
CA GLN A 67 -2.78 7.82 -7.95
C GLN A 67 -1.40 8.49 -8.03
N TYR A 68 -0.48 7.89 -8.78
CA TYR A 68 0.86 8.46 -8.97
C TYR A 68 0.92 9.46 -10.13
N ARG A 69 0.20 9.17 -11.22
CA ARG A 69 0.01 10.05 -12.39
C ARG A 69 -1.38 9.85 -12.99
N GLY A 70 -1.91 10.88 -13.63
CA GLY A 70 -3.13 10.78 -14.45
C GLY A 70 -3.81 12.13 -14.69
N PRO A 71 -4.69 12.22 -15.70
CA PRO A 71 -5.32 13.47 -16.13
C PRO A 71 -6.49 13.93 -15.23
N GLY A 72 -7.01 13.08 -14.35
CA GLY A 72 -8.12 13.42 -13.45
C GLY A 72 -8.03 12.68 -12.12
N PRO A 73 -8.94 12.92 -11.17
CA PRO A 73 -8.94 12.21 -9.89
C PRO A 73 -9.40 10.75 -10.05
N VAL A 74 -8.84 9.86 -9.21
CA VAL A 74 -9.24 8.46 -9.08
C VAL A 74 -9.75 8.18 -7.66
N SER A 75 -10.91 7.54 -7.56
CA SER A 75 -11.45 7.05 -6.28
C SER A 75 -11.15 5.55 -6.13
N PHE A 76 -10.73 5.15 -4.93
CA PHE A 76 -10.45 3.75 -4.59
C PHE A 76 -11.44 3.22 -3.55
N SER A 77 -11.97 2.02 -3.76
CA SER A 77 -12.88 1.37 -2.81
C SER A 77 -12.63 -0.14 -2.70
N PRO A 78 -12.20 -0.65 -1.53
CA PRO A 78 -11.63 0.09 -0.41
C PRO A 78 -10.30 0.79 -0.78
N ALA A 79 -9.71 1.59 0.11
CA ALA A 79 -8.48 2.34 -0.19
C ALA A 79 -7.16 1.52 -0.01
N GLY A 80 -7.27 0.24 0.38
CA GLY A 80 -6.12 -0.60 0.72
C GLY A 80 -6.52 -1.85 1.48
N ALA A 81 -5.54 -2.48 2.13
CA ALA A 81 -5.74 -3.61 3.04
C ALA A 81 -5.10 -3.34 4.40
N SER A 82 -5.77 -3.80 5.45
CA SER A 82 -5.33 -3.67 6.83
C SER A 82 -4.04 -4.46 7.10
N PRO A 83 -3.26 -4.07 8.13
CA PRO A 83 -2.00 -4.71 8.45
C PRO A 83 -2.14 -6.20 8.76
N SER A 84 -1.16 -6.99 8.34
CA SER A 84 -0.91 -8.37 8.76
C SER A 84 0.58 -8.59 8.99
N ASP A 85 0.99 -9.70 9.61
CA ASP A 85 2.42 -9.88 9.92
C ASP A 85 3.28 -10.07 8.66
N LYS A 86 2.98 -11.06 7.81
CA LYS A 86 3.90 -11.50 6.74
C LYS A 86 3.35 -11.45 5.33
N SER A 87 2.03 -11.36 5.18
CA SER A 87 1.40 -11.40 3.86
C SER A 87 0.06 -10.71 3.89
N VAL A 88 -0.11 -9.74 3.00
CA VAL A 88 -1.36 -8.99 2.85
C VAL A 88 -1.73 -8.93 1.37
N THR A 89 -3.01 -9.19 1.07
CA THR A 89 -3.56 -9.02 -0.27
C THR A 89 -4.60 -7.91 -0.23
N SER A 90 -4.39 -6.88 -1.03
CA SER A 90 -5.34 -5.80 -1.26
C SER A 90 -6.05 -6.02 -2.58
N SER A 91 -7.38 -6.01 -2.53
CA SER A 91 -8.28 -6.04 -3.68
C SER A 91 -9.18 -4.83 -3.63
N ILE A 92 -9.12 -3.98 -4.66
CA ILE A 92 -9.83 -2.71 -4.69
C ILE A 92 -10.47 -2.44 -6.06
N THR A 93 -11.42 -1.52 -6.07
CA THR A 93 -11.98 -0.93 -7.29
C THR A 93 -11.45 0.49 -7.47
N ALA A 94 -10.85 0.79 -8.62
CA ALA A 94 -10.46 2.13 -9.03
C ALA A 94 -11.49 2.71 -10.02
N ILE A 95 -11.99 3.90 -9.70
CA ILE A 95 -13.08 4.58 -10.41
C ILE A 95 -12.52 5.85 -11.06
N PHE A 96 -12.82 6.03 -12.35
CA PHE A 96 -12.33 7.12 -13.19
C PHE A 96 -13.49 7.94 -13.75
N LYS A 97 -13.24 9.21 -14.05
CA LYS A 97 -14.21 10.12 -14.69
C LYS A 97 -13.68 10.83 -15.93
N VAL A 98 -12.38 10.74 -16.20
CA VAL A 98 -11.70 11.44 -17.30
C VAL A 98 -10.93 10.39 -18.12
N PRO A 99 -11.12 10.33 -19.45
CA PRO A 99 -10.30 9.48 -20.30
C PRO A 99 -8.81 9.86 -20.27
N GLY A 100 -7.94 8.88 -20.46
CA GLY A 100 -6.49 9.05 -20.57
C GLY A 100 -5.70 7.98 -19.82
N VAL A 101 -4.39 8.19 -19.71
CA VAL A 101 -3.47 7.21 -19.13
C VAL A 101 -3.17 7.56 -17.67
N TYR A 102 -3.37 6.58 -16.79
CA TYR A 102 -3.14 6.68 -15.35
C TYR A 102 -2.04 5.72 -14.93
N VAL A 103 -1.26 6.12 -13.92
CA VAL A 103 -0.36 5.22 -13.19
C VAL A 103 -0.84 5.18 -11.75
N LEU A 104 -1.33 4.01 -11.34
CA LEU A 104 -1.80 3.73 -10.00
C LEU A 104 -0.74 2.90 -9.29
N ARG A 105 -0.42 3.27 -8.04
CA ARG A 105 0.67 2.66 -7.29
C ARG A 105 0.13 2.00 -6.04
N ALA A 106 0.35 0.69 -5.91
CA ALA A 106 0.24 -0.01 -4.65
C ALA A 106 1.52 0.19 -3.85
N VAL A 107 1.42 0.62 -2.60
CA VAL A 107 2.55 0.81 -1.69
C VAL A 107 2.39 -0.17 -0.54
N ALA A 108 3.37 -1.07 -0.38
CA ALA A 108 3.52 -1.93 0.78
C ALA A 108 4.39 -1.25 1.82
N SER A 109 3.99 -1.30 3.09
CA SER A 109 4.81 -0.82 4.21
C SER A 109 4.72 -1.77 5.40
N ASP A 110 5.87 -2.08 5.99
CA ASP A 110 5.99 -2.81 7.26
C ASP A 110 6.03 -1.87 8.50
N GLY A 111 6.01 -0.55 8.26
CA GLY A 111 6.15 0.50 9.28
C GLY A 111 7.54 1.16 9.36
N LEU A 112 8.57 0.57 8.73
CA LEU A 112 9.93 1.11 8.63
C LEU A 112 10.40 1.29 7.18
N LEU A 113 10.11 0.32 6.32
CA LEU A 113 10.48 0.28 4.91
C LEU A 113 9.22 0.22 4.04
N GLU A 114 9.36 0.69 2.80
CA GLU A 114 8.31 0.65 1.79
C GLU A 114 8.82 0.03 0.50
N ALA A 115 7.92 -0.66 -0.21
CA ALA A 115 8.08 -1.09 -1.60
C ALA A 115 6.80 -0.79 -2.38
N PHE A 116 6.88 -0.78 -3.71
CA PHE A 116 5.72 -0.43 -4.54
C PHE A 116 5.61 -1.25 -5.83
N HIS A 117 4.38 -1.32 -6.33
CA HIS A 117 4.02 -1.90 -7.63
C HIS A 117 3.15 -0.91 -8.41
N ASP A 118 3.54 -0.60 -9.63
CA ASP A 118 2.81 0.32 -10.51
C ASP A 118 1.90 -0.43 -11.49
N VAL A 119 0.70 0.10 -11.69
CA VAL A 119 -0.28 -0.39 -12.65
C VAL A 119 -0.67 0.75 -13.59
N THR A 120 -0.38 0.57 -14.87
CA THR A 120 -0.85 1.48 -15.92
C THR A 120 -2.28 1.14 -16.30
N VAL A 121 -3.18 2.13 -16.22
CA VAL A 121 -4.57 2.00 -16.66
C VAL A 121 -4.84 2.99 -17.77
N THR A 122 -5.24 2.48 -18.94
CA THR A 122 -5.69 3.28 -20.07
C THR A 122 -7.21 3.36 -20.04
N VAL A 123 -7.74 4.55 -19.82
CA VAL A 123 -9.18 4.84 -19.78
C VAL A 123 -9.61 5.46 -21.09
N LYS A 124 -10.60 4.87 -21.75
CA LYS A 124 -11.20 5.36 -23.00
C LYS A 124 -12.61 5.88 -22.78
#